data_AF-A0A931XIT5-F1
#
_entry.id   AF-A0A931XIT5-F1
#
_cell.length_a   1.000
_cell.length_b   1.000
_cell.length_c   1.000
_cell.angle_alpha   90.00
_cell.angle_beta   90.00
_cell.angle_gamma   90.00
#
_symmetry.space_group_name_H-M   'P 1'
#
loop_
_entity.id
_entity.type
_entity.pdbx_description
1 polymer ?
#
loop_
_entity_poly.entity_id
_entity_poly.type
_entity_poly.pdbx_seq_one_letter_code
_entity_poly.pdbx_strand_id
1 'polypeptide(L)'
;MKVYDLSPTVLPASESPVARQRMDAEVLARDLAALGYPGFSHRRRRNWKPKNPTEVLLAALAQDDLEARVVEALPWLVLRYWPLDRTWLVREAKLGDLQNRLGFVVSLARRLAERAGDTRTARALSELEAELERSRLAREDTLCRASLAEPERRWLAKHRSEDAEHWNLLTDWTVDALRYVA
;
A
#
# COMPACT_ATOMS: atom_id res chain seq x y z
N MET A 1 21.05 16.39 -0.18
CA MET A 1 22.09 16.22 0.85
C MET A 1 21.70 14.98 1.67
N LYS A 2 22.35 13.83 1.45
CA LYS A 2 22.19 12.62 2.29
C LYS A 2 23.19 12.77 3.43
N VAL A 3 22.76 13.21 4.61
CA VAL A 3 23.69 13.54 5.70
C VAL A 3 24.03 12.33 6.57
N TYR A 4 23.22 11.26 6.57
CA TYR A 4 23.46 10.09 7.44
C TYR A 4 23.18 8.70 6.82
N ASP A 5 22.84 8.61 5.52
CA ASP A 5 22.43 7.36 4.82
C ASP A 5 21.44 6.45 5.58
N LEU A 6 20.70 7.02 6.54
CA LEU A 6 19.71 6.31 7.34
C LEU A 6 18.50 5.93 6.48
N SER A 7 17.91 4.76 6.77
CA SER A 7 16.67 4.34 6.14
C SER A 7 15.55 5.35 6.45
N PRO A 8 14.67 5.67 5.48
CA PRO A 8 13.44 6.44 5.71
C PRO A 8 12.55 5.91 6.85
N THR A 9 12.64 4.61 7.18
CA THR A 9 11.91 3.98 8.29
C THR A 9 12.33 4.51 9.66
N VAL A 10 13.48 5.18 9.78
CA VAL A 10 13.98 5.75 11.05
C VAL A 10 13.27 7.07 11.40
N LEU A 11 12.57 7.68 10.44
CA LEU A 11 11.75 8.86 10.70
C LEU A 11 10.56 8.46 11.58
N PRO A 12 10.25 9.21 12.66
CA PRO A 12 9.09 8.90 13.47
C PRO A 12 7.83 8.98 12.62
N ALA A 13 6.91 8.02 12.79
CA ALA A 13 5.57 8.17 12.25
C ALA A 13 4.85 9.29 13.01
N SER A 14 4.16 10.14 12.28
CA SER A 14 3.48 11.32 12.79
C SER A 14 2.39 10.91 13.77
N GLU A 15 2.31 11.60 14.90
CA GLU A 15 1.25 11.38 15.90
C GLU A 15 -0.13 11.88 15.42
N SER A 16 -0.15 12.70 14.36
CA SER A 16 -1.37 13.22 13.75
C SER A 16 -1.94 12.21 12.75
N PRO A 17 -3.27 12.07 12.61
CA PRO A 17 -3.89 11.11 11.71
C PRO A 17 -3.65 11.51 10.25
N VAL A 18 -2.53 11.05 9.69
CA VAL A 18 -2.14 11.23 8.28
C VAL A 18 -3.24 10.72 7.34
N ALA A 19 -3.93 9.65 7.75
CA ALA A 19 -5.04 9.04 7.00
C ALA A 19 -6.23 10.00 6.75
N ARG A 20 -6.32 11.16 7.40
CA ARG A 20 -7.47 12.08 7.25
C ARG A 20 -7.22 13.20 6.25
N GLN A 21 -6.00 13.36 5.75
CA GLN A 21 -5.71 14.41 4.78
C GLN A 21 -5.94 13.88 3.36
N ARG A 22 -6.83 14.55 2.62
CA ARG A 22 -6.92 14.34 1.17
C ARG A 22 -5.63 14.78 0.54
N MET A 23 -4.97 13.85 -0.16
CA MET A 23 -3.70 14.10 -0.82
C MET A 23 -3.90 14.08 -2.32
N ASP A 24 -3.30 15.07 -2.99
CA ASP A 24 -3.19 15.06 -4.43
C ASP A 24 -2.34 13.86 -4.90
N ALA A 25 -2.78 13.16 -5.93
CA ALA A 25 -2.07 12.05 -6.55
C ALA A 25 -0.65 12.44 -6.96
N GLU A 26 -0.44 13.70 -7.39
CA GLU A 26 0.88 14.21 -7.73
C GLU A 26 1.81 14.32 -6.51
N VAL A 27 1.26 14.59 -5.32
CA VAL A 27 2.05 14.60 -4.08
C VAL A 27 2.47 13.19 -3.70
N LEU A 28 1.54 12.22 -3.75
CA LEU A 28 1.84 10.81 -3.46
C LEU A 28 2.85 10.22 -4.45
N ALA A 29 2.71 10.54 -5.75
CA ALA A 29 3.67 10.12 -6.76
C ALA A 29 5.07 10.69 -6.51
N ARG A 30 5.18 11.95 -6.06
CA ARG A 30 6.48 12.54 -5.65
C ARG A 30 7.04 11.86 -4.40
N ASP A 31 6.18 11.54 -3.44
CA ASP A 31 6.60 10.85 -2.22
C ASP A 31 7.15 9.46 -2.56
N LEU A 32 6.47 8.70 -3.42
CA LEU A 32 6.93 7.40 -3.92
C LEU A 32 8.20 7.51 -4.78
N ALA A 33 8.26 8.48 -5.70
CA ALA A 33 9.43 8.71 -6.57
C ALA A 33 10.71 8.82 -5.77
N ALA A 34 10.60 9.44 -4.62
CA ALA A 34 11.75 9.89 -3.92
C ALA A 34 12.09 8.93 -2.75
N LEU A 35 11.12 8.10 -2.30
CA LEU A 35 11.38 6.78 -1.71
C LEU A 35 12.06 5.82 -2.72
N GLY A 36 12.09 6.19 -4.00
CA GLY A 36 12.87 5.49 -5.02
C GLY A 36 12.08 4.47 -5.81
N TYR A 37 10.75 4.61 -5.86
CA TYR A 37 9.92 3.78 -6.73
C TYR A 37 10.33 3.96 -8.20
N PRO A 38 10.72 2.89 -8.92
CA PRO A 38 11.25 3.01 -10.28
C PRO A 38 10.25 3.65 -11.26
N GLY A 39 8.95 3.35 -11.12
CA GLY A 39 7.89 3.87 -11.98
C GLY A 39 7.70 5.39 -11.93
N PHE A 40 8.22 6.05 -10.89
CA PHE A 40 8.22 7.52 -10.75
C PHE A 40 9.63 8.12 -10.69
N SER A 41 10.66 7.39 -11.13
CA SER A 41 12.06 7.87 -11.15
C SER A 41 12.23 9.24 -11.81
N HIS A 42 11.51 9.51 -12.90
CA HIS A 42 11.49 10.81 -13.61
C HIS A 42 10.97 11.98 -12.76
N ARG A 43 10.21 11.74 -11.69
CA ARG A 43 9.67 12.76 -10.79
C ARG A 43 10.60 13.08 -9.61
N ARG A 44 11.73 12.37 -9.49
CA ARG A 44 12.66 12.53 -8.36
C ARG A 44 13.40 13.86 -8.44
N ARG A 45 13.12 14.76 -7.50
CA ARG A 45 13.83 16.05 -7.36
C ARG A 45 15.12 15.89 -6.55
N ARG A 46 16.15 16.68 -6.90
CA ARG A 46 17.49 16.63 -6.27
C ARG A 46 17.50 16.96 -4.77
N ASN A 47 16.53 17.74 -4.27
CA ASN A 47 16.50 18.27 -2.90
C ASN A 47 15.37 17.71 -2.02
N TRP A 48 14.80 16.56 -2.38
CA TRP A 48 13.67 16.03 -1.64
C TRP A 48 14.08 15.36 -0.32
N LYS A 49 13.16 15.42 0.65
CA LYS A 49 13.28 14.77 1.96
C LYS A 49 12.31 13.58 2.01
N PRO A 50 12.80 12.34 2.18
CA PRO A 50 11.92 11.19 2.35
C PRO A 50 11.00 11.35 3.54
N LYS A 51 9.74 10.95 3.34
CA LYS A 51 8.76 10.75 4.41
C LYS A 51 8.87 9.32 4.95
N ASN A 52 8.25 9.05 6.09
CA ASN A 52 8.16 7.69 6.60
C ASN A 52 7.35 6.83 5.60
N PRO A 53 7.87 5.69 5.13
CA PRO A 53 7.17 4.79 4.21
C PRO A 53 5.79 4.32 4.71
N THR A 54 5.67 4.07 6.01
CA THR A 54 4.43 3.63 6.67
C THR A 54 3.34 4.70 6.57
N GLU A 55 3.72 5.97 6.71
CA GLU A 55 2.80 7.09 6.52
C GLU A 55 2.35 7.22 5.07
N VAL A 56 3.30 7.13 4.12
CA VAL A 56 2.98 7.24 2.69
C VAL A 56 2.03 6.11 2.27
N LEU A 57 2.23 4.89 2.79
CA LEU A 57 1.34 3.76 2.56
C LEU A 57 -0.07 4.06 3.06
N LEU A 58 -0.24 4.46 4.32
CA LEU A 58 -1.58 4.76 4.86
C LEU A 58 -2.23 5.96 4.20
N ALA A 59 -1.45 7.01 3.93
CA ALA A 59 -1.92 8.20 3.24
C ALA A 59 -2.49 7.84 1.86
N ALA A 60 -1.82 6.96 1.11
CA ALA A 60 -2.32 6.46 -0.15
C ALA A 60 -3.60 5.63 0.04
N LEU A 61 -3.59 4.64 0.93
CA LEU A 61 -4.75 3.76 1.15
C LEU A 61 -6.01 4.51 1.62
N ALA A 62 -5.83 5.66 2.27
CA ALA A 62 -6.92 6.51 2.73
C ALA A 62 -7.61 7.31 1.61
N GLN A 63 -7.04 7.37 0.40
CA GLN A 63 -7.66 8.12 -0.69
C GLN A 63 -8.81 7.32 -1.32
N ASP A 64 -9.91 8.00 -1.63
CA ASP A 64 -11.08 7.38 -2.26
C ASP A 64 -10.77 6.94 -3.70
N ASP A 65 -10.02 7.76 -4.43
CA ASP A 65 -9.63 7.54 -5.82
C ASP A 65 -8.13 7.80 -6.01
N LEU A 66 -7.42 6.80 -6.53
CA LEU A 66 -6.00 6.88 -6.83
C LEU A 66 -5.69 6.49 -8.27
N GLU A 67 -4.66 7.12 -8.81
CA GLU A 67 -4.08 6.69 -10.08
C GLU A 67 -3.54 5.26 -9.96
N ALA A 68 -3.82 4.43 -10.98
CA ALA A 68 -3.40 3.03 -11.02
C ALA A 68 -1.90 2.84 -10.74
N ARG A 69 -1.05 3.75 -11.23
CA ARG A 69 0.41 3.70 -11.00
C ARG A 69 0.82 3.91 -9.55
N VAL A 70 0.05 4.67 -8.78
CA VAL A 70 0.29 4.86 -7.34
C VAL A 70 -0.11 3.60 -6.59
N VAL A 71 -1.25 2.99 -6.94
CA VAL A 71 -1.71 1.71 -6.37
C VAL A 71 -0.70 0.59 -6.65
N GLU A 72 -0.19 0.51 -7.89
CA GLU A 72 0.86 -0.44 -8.30
C GLU A 72 2.11 -0.36 -7.40
N ALA A 73 2.44 0.83 -6.90
CA ALA A 73 3.63 1.06 -6.10
C ALA A 73 3.49 0.60 -4.64
N LEU A 74 2.27 0.38 -4.13
CA LEU A 74 2.04 0.11 -2.71
C LEU A 74 2.60 -1.25 -2.26
N PRO A 75 2.42 -2.36 -3.00
CA PRO A 75 3.06 -3.64 -2.66
C PRO A 75 4.59 -3.54 -2.70
N TRP A 76 5.15 -2.81 -3.68
CA TRP A 76 6.59 -2.54 -3.75
C TRP A 76 7.07 -1.77 -2.51
N LEU A 77 6.29 -0.78 -2.05
CA LEU A 77 6.62 0.02 -0.88
C LEU A 77 6.70 -0.85 0.39
N VAL A 78 5.74 -1.76 0.57
CA VAL A 78 5.75 -2.73 1.67
C VAL A 78 6.99 -3.61 1.63
N LEU A 79 7.31 -4.18 0.46
CA LEU A 79 8.48 -5.04 0.30
C LEU A 79 9.81 -4.31 0.51
N ARG A 80 9.94 -3.11 -0.06
CA ARG A 80 11.19 -2.35 -0.05
C ARG A 80 11.58 -1.88 1.35
N TYR A 81 10.60 -1.58 2.18
CA TYR A 81 10.79 -0.96 3.49
C TYR A 81 10.45 -1.86 4.67
N TRP A 82 10.22 -3.15 4.43
CA TRP A 82 10.07 -4.11 5.50
C TRP A 82 11.37 -4.22 6.33
N PRO A 83 11.31 -4.26 7.68
CA PRO A 83 10.12 -4.17 8.53
C PRO A 83 9.59 -2.74 8.68
N LEU A 84 8.26 -2.58 8.57
CA LEU A 84 7.54 -1.34 8.90
C LEU A 84 7.14 -1.34 10.39
N ASP A 85 6.74 -0.17 10.92
CA ASP A 85 6.10 -0.10 12.25
C ASP A 85 4.70 -0.71 12.19
N ARG A 86 4.65 -2.03 12.37
CA ARG A 86 3.44 -2.85 12.28
C ARG A 86 2.38 -2.43 13.31
N THR A 87 2.79 -2.11 14.54
CA THR A 87 1.85 -1.75 15.60
C THR A 87 1.14 -0.44 15.26
N TRP A 88 1.90 0.56 14.80
CA TRP A 88 1.33 1.82 14.34
C TRP A 88 0.45 1.62 13.10
N LEU A 89 0.93 0.87 12.11
CA LEU A 89 0.24 0.63 10.85
C LEU A 89 -1.14 -0.03 11.05
N VAL A 90 -1.21 -1.08 11.87
CA VAL A 90 -2.48 -1.78 12.19
C VAL A 90 -3.43 -0.88 12.96
N ARG A 91 -2.92 -0.11 13.93
CA ARG A 91 -3.75 0.82 14.72
C ARG A 91 -4.37 1.90 13.82
N GLU A 92 -3.57 2.56 13.01
CA GLU A 92 -4.04 3.65 12.15
C GLU A 92 -4.93 3.13 11.01
N ALA A 93 -4.63 1.95 10.44
CA ALA A 93 -5.53 1.30 9.49
C ALA A 93 -6.91 1.03 10.09
N LYS A 94 -6.98 0.59 11.36
CA LYS A 94 -8.25 0.40 12.07
C LYS A 94 -8.99 1.70 12.32
N LEU A 95 -8.28 2.78 12.66
CA LEU A 95 -8.90 4.09 12.89
C LEU A 95 -9.49 4.70 11.62
N GLY A 96 -9.01 4.29 10.44
CA GLY A 96 -9.50 4.78 9.14
C GLY A 96 -10.34 3.78 8.35
N ASP A 97 -10.73 2.64 8.93
CA ASP A 97 -11.41 1.55 8.21
C ASP A 97 -10.65 1.05 6.96
N LEU A 98 -9.31 1.07 7.01
CA LEU A 98 -8.41 0.72 5.91
C LEU A 98 -7.85 -0.71 6.00
N GLN A 99 -8.31 -1.52 6.96
CA GLN A 99 -7.76 -2.85 7.23
C GLN A 99 -7.84 -3.76 6.00
N ASN A 100 -8.93 -3.69 5.24
CA ASN A 100 -9.12 -4.48 4.03
C ASN A 100 -8.18 -4.05 2.90
N ARG A 101 -8.08 -2.73 2.65
CA ARG A 101 -7.15 -2.18 1.64
C ARG A 101 -5.70 -2.51 1.97
N LEU A 102 -5.32 -2.35 3.24
CA LEU A 102 -3.99 -2.70 3.72
C LEU A 102 -3.75 -4.20 3.62
N GLY A 103 -4.68 -5.03 4.09
CA GLY A 103 -4.60 -6.50 4.05
C GLY A 103 -4.35 -7.00 2.65
N PHE A 104 -5.09 -6.48 1.66
CA PHE A 104 -4.90 -6.84 0.26
C PHE A 104 -3.52 -6.44 -0.29
N VAL A 105 -3.05 -5.22 0.00
CA VAL A 105 -1.70 -4.78 -0.42
C VAL A 105 -0.60 -5.63 0.22
N VAL A 106 -0.76 -6.03 1.48
CA VAL A 106 0.16 -6.94 2.17
C VAL A 106 0.10 -8.34 1.55
N SER A 107 -1.08 -8.87 1.18
CA SER A 107 -1.21 -10.14 0.46
C SER A 107 -0.50 -10.13 -0.90
N LEU A 108 -0.63 -9.04 -1.67
CA LEU A 108 0.13 -8.88 -2.91
C LEU A 108 1.64 -8.87 -2.64
N ALA A 109 2.09 -8.11 -1.64
CA ALA A 109 3.49 -8.06 -1.25
C ALA A 109 4.02 -9.43 -0.81
N ARG A 110 3.26 -10.18 -0.01
CA ARG A 110 3.64 -11.54 0.43
C ARG A 110 3.79 -12.47 -0.76
N ARG A 111 2.83 -12.52 -1.67
CA ARG A 111 2.90 -13.38 -2.87
C ARG A 111 4.09 -13.03 -3.77
N LEU A 112 4.45 -11.75 -3.86
CA LEU A 112 5.65 -11.30 -4.56
C LEU A 112 6.93 -11.77 -3.87
N ALA A 113 7.01 -11.68 -2.53
CA ALA A 113 8.13 -12.23 -1.77
C ALA A 113 8.26 -13.75 -1.95
N GLU A 114 7.14 -14.48 -1.95
CA GLU A 114 7.10 -15.92 -2.22
C GLU A 114 7.62 -16.25 -3.63
N ARG A 115 7.17 -15.50 -4.64
CA ARG A 115 7.64 -15.65 -6.03
C ARG A 115 9.13 -15.36 -6.18
N ALA A 116 9.67 -14.43 -5.38
CA ALA A 116 11.10 -14.11 -5.34
C ALA A 116 11.92 -15.10 -4.49
N GLY A 117 11.27 -16.04 -3.79
CA GLY A 117 11.93 -16.98 -2.88
C GLY A 117 12.35 -16.38 -1.53
N ASP A 118 11.92 -15.16 -1.20
CA ASP A 118 12.18 -14.52 0.09
C ASP A 118 11.20 -15.01 1.16
N THR A 119 11.48 -16.23 1.64
CA THR A 119 10.66 -16.91 2.66
C THR A 119 10.60 -16.16 3.99
N ARG A 120 11.62 -15.36 4.32
CA ARG A 120 11.67 -14.59 5.57
C ARG A 120 10.67 -13.44 5.51
N THR A 121 10.71 -12.65 4.45
CA THR A 121 9.78 -11.54 4.26
C THR A 121 8.36 -12.07 4.07
N ALA A 122 8.16 -13.12 3.28
CA ALA A 122 6.86 -13.75 3.11
C ALA A 122 6.22 -14.21 4.43
N ARG A 123 6.99 -14.87 5.31
CA ARG A 123 6.50 -15.28 6.64
C ARG A 123 6.12 -14.07 7.50
N ALA A 124 6.96 -13.05 7.52
CA ALA A 124 6.71 -11.85 8.32
C ALA A 124 5.47 -11.07 7.85
N LEU A 125 5.24 -11.01 6.53
CA LEU A 125 4.02 -10.43 5.95
C LEU A 125 2.78 -11.30 6.22
N SER A 126 2.91 -12.63 6.23
CA SER A 126 1.83 -13.54 6.64
C SER A 126 1.40 -13.32 8.09
N GLU A 127 2.34 -13.03 9.00
CA GLU A 127 2.00 -12.67 10.39
C GLU A 127 1.26 -11.33 10.49
N LEU A 128 1.61 -10.35 9.64
CA LEU A 128 0.88 -9.09 9.55
C LEU A 128 -0.53 -9.29 8.97
N GLU A 129 -0.70 -10.11 7.93
CA GLU A 129 -2.00 -10.51 7.40
C GLU A 129 -2.86 -11.15 8.48
N ALA A 130 -2.32 -12.11 9.23
CA ALA A 130 -3.04 -12.76 10.33
C ALA A 130 -3.48 -11.78 11.42
N GLU A 131 -2.70 -10.72 11.67
CA GLU A 131 -3.11 -9.67 12.59
C GLU A 131 -4.26 -8.82 12.03
N LEU A 132 -4.20 -8.44 10.75
CA LEU A 132 -5.25 -7.67 10.08
C LEU A 132 -6.54 -8.47 9.94
N GLU A 133 -6.44 -9.79 9.74
CA GLU A 133 -7.55 -10.72 9.58
C GLU A 133 -8.52 -10.66 10.77
N ARG A 134 -7.99 -10.51 11.99
CA ARG A 134 -8.78 -10.36 13.22
C ARG A 134 -9.67 -9.12 13.23
N SER A 135 -9.43 -8.19 12.31
CA SER A 135 -10.17 -6.93 12.14
C SER A 135 -10.64 -6.72 10.70
N ARG A 136 -10.77 -7.79 9.92
CA ARG A 136 -11.28 -7.73 8.56
C ARG A 136 -12.71 -7.18 8.57
N LEU A 137 -12.97 -6.19 7.72
CA LEU A 137 -14.29 -5.58 7.60
C LEU A 137 -15.16 -6.42 6.65
N ALA A 138 -16.41 -6.67 7.05
CA ALA A 138 -17.40 -7.35 6.21
C ALA A 138 -17.92 -6.46 5.06
N ARG A 139 -17.77 -5.14 5.19
CA ARG A 139 -18.20 -4.17 4.18
C ARG A 139 -17.34 -4.32 2.93
N GLU A 140 -17.99 -4.39 1.77
CA GLU A 140 -17.30 -4.30 0.48
C GLU A 140 -16.73 -2.89 0.28
N ASP A 141 -15.50 -2.82 -0.21
CA ASP A 141 -14.81 -1.58 -0.54
C ASP A 141 -14.11 -1.72 -1.90
N THR A 142 -13.44 -0.66 -2.34
CA THR A 142 -12.61 -0.62 -3.54
C THR A 142 -11.16 -0.38 -3.13
N LEU A 143 -10.19 -0.75 -3.96
CA LEU A 143 -8.80 -0.38 -3.72
C LEU A 143 -8.53 1.04 -4.28
N CYS A 144 -9.08 2.04 -3.60
CA CYS A 144 -8.94 3.46 -3.97
C CYS A 144 -9.49 3.76 -5.37
N ARG A 145 -10.70 3.24 -5.67
CA ARG A 145 -11.44 3.51 -6.91
C ARG A 145 -12.93 3.74 -6.59
N ALA A 146 -13.24 4.62 -5.65
CA ALA A 146 -14.61 4.89 -5.20
C ALA A 146 -15.50 5.40 -6.35
N SER A 147 -14.94 6.10 -7.34
CA SER A 147 -15.64 6.63 -8.51
C SER A 147 -15.99 5.57 -9.59
N LEU A 148 -15.73 4.28 -9.34
CA LEU A 148 -16.08 3.19 -10.26
C LEU A 148 -17.56 3.22 -10.66
N ALA A 149 -17.80 3.14 -11.97
CA ALA A 149 -19.13 3.04 -12.53
C ALA A 149 -19.77 1.70 -12.16
N GLU A 150 -21.09 1.71 -11.96
CA GLU A 150 -21.84 0.53 -11.53
C GLU A 150 -21.67 -0.72 -12.44
N PRO A 151 -21.59 -0.61 -13.78
CA PRO A 151 -21.29 -1.76 -14.63
C PRO A 151 -19.92 -2.38 -14.34
N GLU A 152 -18.92 -1.56 -14.05
CA GLU A 152 -17.57 -2.01 -13.73
C GLU A 152 -17.52 -2.67 -12.35
N ARG A 153 -18.23 -2.11 -11.35
CA ARG A 153 -18.40 -2.74 -10.02
C ARG A 153 -18.98 -4.16 -10.12
N ARG A 154 -20.07 -4.32 -10.88
CA ARG A 154 -20.69 -5.64 -11.11
C ARG A 154 -19.76 -6.61 -11.84
N TRP A 155 -18.93 -6.11 -12.74
CA TRP A 155 -17.94 -6.94 -13.42
C TRP A 155 -16.86 -7.40 -12.44
N LEU A 156 -16.29 -6.49 -11.63
CA LEU A 156 -15.28 -6.79 -10.62
C LEU A 156 -15.79 -7.76 -9.54
N ALA A 157 -17.05 -7.64 -9.11
CA ALA A 157 -17.66 -8.56 -8.15
C ALA A 157 -17.63 -10.03 -8.63
N LYS A 158 -17.53 -10.27 -9.94
CA LYS A 158 -17.47 -11.61 -10.55
C LYS A 158 -16.07 -12.05 -10.97
N HIS A 159 -15.13 -11.12 -11.16
CA HIS A 159 -13.81 -11.39 -11.77
C HIS A 159 -12.62 -10.99 -10.89
N ARG A 160 -12.86 -10.47 -9.68
CA ARG A 160 -11.81 -10.15 -8.72
C ARG A 160 -11.02 -11.41 -8.34
N SER A 161 -9.76 -11.21 -7.92
CA SER A 161 -8.90 -12.30 -7.45
C SER A 161 -9.38 -12.87 -6.11
N GLU A 162 -8.90 -14.06 -5.75
CA GLU A 162 -9.19 -14.68 -4.44
C GLU A 162 -8.76 -13.78 -3.28
N ASP A 163 -7.62 -13.09 -3.38
CA ASP A 163 -7.18 -12.14 -2.34
C ASP A 163 -8.12 -10.94 -2.24
N ALA A 164 -8.58 -10.43 -3.38
CA ALA A 164 -9.50 -9.29 -3.42
C ALA A 164 -10.86 -9.69 -2.83
N GLU A 165 -11.36 -10.88 -3.16
CA GLU A 165 -12.56 -11.43 -2.55
C GLU A 165 -12.40 -11.65 -1.05
N HIS A 166 -11.28 -12.25 -0.63
CA HIS A 166 -10.97 -12.48 0.77
C HIS A 166 -11.00 -11.17 1.57
N TRP A 167 -10.41 -10.09 1.07
CA TRP A 167 -10.43 -8.79 1.72
C TRP A 167 -11.66 -7.91 1.39
N ASN A 168 -12.72 -8.46 0.79
CA ASN A 168 -13.94 -7.73 0.40
C ASN A 168 -13.64 -6.48 -0.46
N LEU A 169 -12.72 -6.57 -1.41
CA LEU A 169 -12.36 -5.48 -2.32
C LEU A 169 -12.83 -5.75 -3.76
N LEU A 170 -13.38 -4.71 -4.39
CA LEU A 170 -13.60 -4.66 -5.83
C LEU A 170 -12.33 -4.14 -6.51
N THR A 171 -11.50 -5.08 -6.97
CA THR A 171 -10.29 -4.78 -7.73
C THR A 171 -9.86 -5.97 -8.58
N ASP A 172 -9.25 -5.66 -9.72
CA ASP A 172 -8.62 -6.57 -10.67
C ASP A 172 -7.10 -6.65 -10.50
N TRP A 173 -6.54 -5.99 -9.48
CA TRP A 173 -5.11 -6.07 -9.20
C TRP A 173 -4.70 -7.50 -8.83
N THR A 174 -3.62 -7.97 -9.44
CA THR A 174 -2.95 -9.23 -9.13
C THR A 174 -1.45 -9.00 -9.13
N VAL A 175 -0.69 -9.98 -8.63
CA VAL A 175 0.78 -9.92 -8.65
C VAL A 175 1.35 -9.77 -10.07
N ASP A 176 0.67 -10.29 -11.08
CA ASP A 176 1.13 -10.22 -12.48
C ASP A 176 0.95 -8.84 -13.11
N ALA A 177 0.08 -8.00 -12.53
CA ALA A 177 -0.11 -6.63 -12.98
C ALA A 177 1.01 -5.67 -12.49
N LEU A 178 1.86 -6.11 -11.56
CA LEU A 178 2.88 -5.27 -10.91
C LEU A 178 4.21 -5.33 -11.67
N ARG A 179 4.65 -4.21 -12.27
CA ARG A 179 5.79 -4.20 -13.20
C ARG A 179 7.15 -3.98 -12.55
N TYR A 180 7.19 -3.35 -11.38
CA TYR A 180 8.44 -2.86 -10.76
C TYR A 180 8.83 -3.61 -9.49
N VAL A 181 8.43 -4.87 -9.38
CA VAL A 181 8.68 -5.71 -8.20
C VAL A 181 9.63 -6.84 -8.60
N ALA A 182 10.92 -6.50 -8.62
CA ALA A 182 12.03 -7.41 -8.90
C ALA A 182 13.10 -7.24 -7.81
#